data_AF-A0A1X7U0M4-F1
#
_entry.id   AF-A0A1X7U0M4-F1
#
_cell.length_a   1.000
_cell.length_b   1.000
_cell.length_c   1.000
_cell.angle_alpha   90.00
_cell.angle_beta   90.00
_cell.angle_gamma   90.00
#
_symmetry.space_group_name_H-M   'P 1'
#
loop_
_entity.id
_entity.type
_entity.pdbx_description
1 polymer ?
#
loop_
_entity_poly.entity_id
_entity_poly.type
_entity_poly.pdbx_seq_one_letter_code
_entity_poly.pdbx_strand_id
1 'polypeptide(L)'
;MMLLCAIAFIISSASSATLAQQSYSCKPNAVSCNDIKKYWPESPSKNYSIVTKEGTTYIYCNMEEPYCGSIGWTRLAYLNMSDATVNCPSGFRLYQSGGVRACVSNINWRQLYISSVSI
;
A
#
# COMPACT_ATOMS: atom_id res chain seq x y z
N MET A 1 8.80 12.96 18.11
CA MET A 1 10.20 12.47 18.13
C MET A 1 10.96 13.16 17.00
N MET A 2 11.20 14.46 17.15
CA MET A 2 11.63 15.39 16.08
C MET A 2 12.99 16.00 16.44
N LEU A 3 13.89 15.21 17.05
CA LEU A 3 14.99 15.77 17.85
C LEU A 3 16.40 15.25 17.52
N LEU A 4 16.67 14.79 16.29
CA LEU A 4 18.02 14.33 15.91
C LEU A 4 18.69 15.05 14.73
N CYS A 5 18.08 16.08 14.13
CA CYS A 5 18.67 16.75 12.96
C CYS A 5 19.52 18.00 13.27
N ALA A 6 19.77 18.35 14.54
CA ALA A 6 20.38 19.64 14.90
C ALA A 6 21.91 19.64 15.13
N ILE A 7 22.62 18.52 14.96
CA ILE A 7 24.05 18.43 15.38
C ILE A 7 24.98 18.07 14.22
N ALA A 8 25.00 18.88 13.15
CA ALA A 8 26.08 18.79 12.16
C ALA A 8 26.27 20.10 11.38
N PHE A 9 26.55 21.22 12.06
CA PHE A 9 27.09 22.41 11.41
C PHE A 9 28.07 23.14 12.33
N ILE A 10 29.21 22.51 12.58
CA ILE A 10 30.41 23.23 13.03
C ILE A 10 31.58 22.77 12.15
N ILE A 11 32.03 23.70 11.30
CA ILE A 11 33.30 23.76 10.54
C ILE A 11 33.41 22.88 9.26
N SER A 12 33.29 23.50 8.09
CA SER A 12 34.37 23.51 7.08
C SER A 12 34.01 24.40 5.88
N SER A 13 35.06 25.04 5.37
CA SER A 13 35.11 26.17 4.45
C SER A 13 34.83 25.81 2.98
N ALA A 14 34.18 26.75 2.29
CA ALA A 14 34.18 27.05 0.85
C ALA A 14 34.62 25.94 -0.13
N SER A 15 33.65 25.44 -0.92
CA SER A 15 33.87 24.98 -2.30
C SER A 15 32.55 25.14 -3.06
N SER A 16 32.51 26.10 -3.98
CA SER A 16 31.39 26.34 -4.88
C SER A 16 31.29 25.19 -5.89
N ALA A 17 30.54 24.15 -5.55
CA ALA A 17 29.99 23.20 -6.49
C ALA A 17 28.54 22.97 -6.09
N THR A 18 27.62 23.30 -7.00
CA THR A 18 26.19 22.97 -6.92
C THR A 18 26.03 21.45 -6.91
N LEU A 19 26.23 20.84 -5.74
CA LEU A 19 25.71 19.52 -5.45
C LEU A 19 24.21 19.70 -5.32
N ALA A 20 23.48 19.27 -6.35
CA ALA A 20 22.08 18.93 -6.22
C ALA A 20 21.92 18.24 -4.86
N GLN A 21 20.99 18.74 -4.03
CA GLN A 21 20.57 18.07 -2.81
C GLN A 21 20.02 16.70 -3.20
N GLN A 22 20.91 15.74 -3.42
CA GLN A 22 20.58 14.35 -3.43
C GLN A 22 20.38 14.04 -1.96
N SER A 23 19.15 14.27 -1.52
CA SER A 23 18.66 13.77 -0.25
C SER A 23 18.88 12.26 -0.32
N TYR A 24 19.97 11.79 0.27
CA TYR A 24 20.08 10.42 0.73
C TYR A 24 19.06 10.28 1.86
N SER A 25 17.80 10.21 1.45
CA SER A 25 16.69 9.83 2.29
C SER A 25 17.01 8.42 2.76
N CYS A 26 17.20 8.23 4.07
CA CYS A 26 17.09 6.91 4.71
C CYS A 26 15.63 6.44 4.64
N LYS A 27 15.06 6.42 3.44
CA LYS A 27 13.77 5.85 3.15
C LYS A 27 14.00 4.36 3.01
N PRO A 28 13.58 3.52 3.96
CA PRO A 28 13.57 2.08 3.73
C PRO A 28 12.79 1.83 2.44
N ASN A 29 13.36 1.00 1.56
CA ASN A 29 12.65 0.53 0.39
C ASN A 29 11.43 -0.24 0.88
N ALA A 30 10.25 0.35 0.75
CA ALA A 30 9.02 -0.28 1.18
C ALA A 30 8.75 -1.51 0.31
N VAL A 31 8.60 -2.66 0.96
CA VAL A 31 8.27 -3.94 0.32
C VAL A 31 6.78 -4.28 0.43
N SER A 32 6.03 -3.60 1.31
CA SER A 32 4.58 -3.73 1.43
C SER A 32 3.91 -2.44 1.94
N CYS A 33 2.59 -2.33 1.74
CA CYS A 33 1.79 -1.24 2.30
C CYS A 33 1.84 -1.21 3.84
N ASN A 34 1.95 -2.38 4.48
CA ASN A 34 2.08 -2.49 5.92
C ASN A 34 3.40 -1.89 6.42
N ASP A 35 4.50 -2.09 5.68
CA ASP A 35 5.79 -1.45 6.01
C ASP A 35 5.69 0.06 5.90
N ILE A 36 5.07 0.57 4.84
CA ILE A 36 4.85 2.01 4.64
C ILE A 36 4.06 2.59 5.82
N LYS A 37 2.98 1.92 6.24
CA LYS A 37 2.16 2.37 7.37
C LYS A 37 2.92 2.31 8.69
N LYS A 38 3.77 1.30 8.88
CA LYS A 38 4.62 1.17 10.08
C LYS A 38 5.69 2.25 10.17
N TYR A 39 6.34 2.59 9.06
CA TYR A 39 7.39 3.62 9.01
C TYR A 39 6.82 5.05 8.98
N TRP A 40 5.70 5.25 8.30
CA TRP A 40 5.01 6.52 8.18
C TRP A 40 3.52 6.34 8.54
N PRO A 41 3.17 6.38 9.84
CA PRO A 41 1.79 6.18 10.32
C PRO A 41 0.78 7.14 9.71
N GLU A 42 1.18 8.36 9.37
CA GLU A 42 0.34 9.38 8.73
C GLU A 42 0.17 9.20 7.21
N SER A 43 0.69 8.11 6.65
CA SER A 43 0.53 7.79 5.23
C SER A 43 -0.96 7.64 4.86
N PRO A 44 -1.47 8.39 3.86
CA PRO A 44 -2.86 8.30 3.39
C PRO A 44 -3.06 7.13 2.41
N SER A 45 -4.32 6.79 2.12
CA SER A 45 -4.63 5.78 1.10
C SER A 45 -4.30 6.30 -0.31
N LYS A 46 -3.43 5.62 -1.05
CA LYS A 46 -3.05 5.96 -2.44
C LYS A 46 -2.23 4.86 -3.10
N ASN A 47 -1.82 5.08 -4.35
CA ASN A 47 -0.80 4.28 -5.01
C ASN A 47 0.61 4.61 -4.50
N TYR A 48 1.37 3.60 -4.12
CA TYR A 48 2.75 3.68 -3.66
C TYR A 48 3.67 2.88 -4.58
N SER A 49 4.91 3.35 -4.73
CA SER A 49 5.99 2.58 -5.35
C SER A 49 6.50 1.55 -4.35
N ILE A 50 6.32 0.26 -4.67
CA ILE A 50 6.76 -0.87 -3.85
C ILE A 50 7.83 -1.64 -4.61
N VAL A 51 8.90 -2.01 -3.91
CA VAL A 51 9.98 -2.82 -4.46
C VAL A 51 9.60 -4.29 -4.33
N THR A 52 9.54 -4.99 -5.46
CA THR A 52 9.31 -6.44 -5.55
C THR A 52 10.58 -7.13 -6.06
N LYS A 53 10.57 -8.47 -6.10
CA LYS A 53 11.66 -9.25 -6.70
C LYS A 53 11.84 -8.97 -8.20
N GLU A 54 10.77 -8.56 -8.87
CA GLU A 54 10.74 -8.30 -10.31
C GLU A 54 11.03 -6.83 -10.66
N GLY A 55 11.21 -5.98 -9.65
CA GLY A 55 11.43 -4.54 -9.79
C GLY A 55 10.40 -3.71 -9.03
N THR A 56 10.36 -2.42 -9.32
CA THR A 56 9.44 -1.48 -8.66
C THR A 56 8.09 -1.48 -9.37
N THR A 57 7.01 -1.67 -8.61
CA THR A 57 5.63 -1.60 -9.09
C THR A 57 4.84 -0.52 -8.35
N TYR A 58 3.77 -0.03 -8.96
CA TYR A 58 2.83 0.90 -8.34
C TYR A 58 1.58 0.15 -7.89
N ILE A 59 1.33 0.12 -6.58
CA ILE A 59 0.20 -0.61 -6.01
C ILE A 59 -0.60 0.28 -5.07
N TYR A 60 -1.91 0.09 -5.05
CA TYR A 60 -2.79 0.83 -4.15
C TYR A 60 -2.69 0.26 -2.74
N CYS A 61 -2.46 1.14 -1.78
CA CYS A 61 -2.48 0.84 -0.36
C CYS A 61 -3.71 1.48 0.28
N ASN A 62 -4.54 0.68 0.95
CA ASN A 62 -5.52 1.23 1.90
C ASN A 62 -4.83 1.42 3.27
N MET A 63 -4.68 2.68 3.66
CA MET A 63 -4.00 3.08 4.90
C MET A 63 -4.98 3.62 5.96
N GLU A 64 -6.24 3.83 5.60
CA GLU A 64 -7.22 4.54 6.43
C GLU A 64 -8.21 3.57 7.08
N GLU A 65 -8.76 2.64 6.29
CA GLU A 65 -9.79 1.73 6.75
C GLU A 65 -9.17 0.42 7.26
N PRO A 66 -9.35 0.08 8.55
CA PRO A 66 -8.85 -1.17 9.08
C PRO A 66 -9.71 -2.33 8.58
N TYR A 67 -9.20 -3.13 7.64
CA TYR A 67 -9.82 -4.42 7.32
C TYR A 67 -9.37 -5.47 8.32
N CYS A 68 -10.30 -6.29 8.82
CA CYS A 68 -10.01 -7.41 9.73
C CYS A 68 -9.07 -7.05 10.90
N GLY A 69 -9.15 -5.82 11.42
CA GLY A 69 -8.31 -5.34 12.53
C GLY A 69 -6.87 -4.96 12.19
N SER A 70 -6.49 -4.93 10.90
CA SER A 70 -5.17 -4.52 10.43
C SER A 70 -5.25 -3.29 9.51
N ILE A 71 -4.17 -2.53 9.38
CA ILE A 71 -4.04 -1.35 8.52
C ILE A 71 -2.89 -1.53 7.54
N GLY A 72 -2.85 -0.74 6.47
CA GLY A 72 -1.76 -0.82 5.49
C GLY A 72 -1.91 -1.99 4.53
N TRP A 73 -3.10 -2.11 3.94
CA TRP A 73 -3.45 -3.21 3.07
C TRP A 73 -3.03 -2.98 1.63
N THR A 74 -2.29 -3.94 1.08
CA THR A 74 -1.92 -3.98 -0.34
C THR A 74 -3.10 -4.51 -1.17
N ARG A 75 -3.61 -3.73 -2.12
CA ARG A 75 -4.64 -4.18 -3.06
C ARG A 75 -4.04 -5.13 -4.09
N LEU A 76 -4.45 -6.40 -4.03
CA LEU A 76 -3.98 -7.44 -4.96
C LEU A 76 -4.79 -7.46 -6.26
N ALA A 77 -6.08 -7.14 -6.18
CA ALA A 77 -6.96 -7.06 -7.33
C ALA A 77 -8.12 -6.08 -7.04
N TYR A 78 -8.68 -5.54 -8.11
CA TYR A 78 -9.91 -4.76 -8.09
C TYR A 78 -10.98 -5.53 -8.87
N LEU A 79 -12.15 -5.71 -8.27
CA LEU A 79 -13.25 -6.45 -8.85
C LEU A 79 -14.54 -5.64 -8.74
N ASN A 80 -15.05 -5.17 -9.88
CA ASN A 80 -16.32 -4.45 -9.90
C ASN A 80 -17.49 -5.43 -10.01
N MET A 81 -18.14 -5.73 -8.89
CA MET A 81 -19.30 -6.64 -8.85
C MET A 81 -20.63 -5.92 -9.13
N SER A 82 -20.62 -4.60 -9.31
CA SER A 82 -21.75 -3.85 -9.86
C SER A 82 -21.95 -4.16 -11.35
N ASP A 83 -20.89 -4.55 -12.07
CA ASP A 83 -20.99 -5.04 -13.45
C ASP A 83 -21.45 -6.51 -13.46
N ALA A 84 -22.63 -6.76 -14.04
CA ALA A 84 -23.24 -8.08 -14.13
C ALA A 84 -22.42 -9.10 -14.94
N THR A 85 -21.52 -8.63 -15.81
CA THR A 85 -20.69 -9.48 -16.69
C THR A 85 -19.41 -9.98 -16.02
N VAL A 86 -19.02 -9.37 -14.90
CA VAL A 86 -17.82 -9.73 -14.16
C VAL A 86 -18.03 -11.05 -13.43
N ASN A 87 -17.14 -12.02 -13.71
CA ASN A 87 -17.08 -13.32 -13.05
C ASN A 87 -16.08 -13.31 -11.90
N CYS A 88 -16.31 -14.16 -10.90
CA CYS A 88 -15.35 -14.32 -9.81
C CYS A 88 -14.05 -14.95 -10.32
N PRO A 89 -12.88 -14.44 -9.89
CA PRO A 89 -11.60 -15.05 -10.24
C PRO A 89 -11.47 -16.45 -9.64
N SER A 90 -10.54 -17.23 -10.19
CA SER A 90 -10.28 -18.61 -9.74
C SER A 90 -10.04 -18.67 -8.22
N GLY A 91 -10.66 -19.64 -7.55
CA GLY A 91 -10.59 -19.79 -6.08
C GLY A 91 -11.64 -18.98 -5.30
N PHE A 92 -12.49 -18.23 -5.99
CA PHE A 92 -13.63 -17.52 -5.41
C PHE A 92 -14.94 -18.05 -5.99
N ARG A 93 -16.00 -18.02 -5.19
CA ARG A 93 -17.36 -18.38 -5.57
C ARG A 93 -18.23 -17.13 -5.59
N LEU A 94 -19.13 -17.06 -6.55
CA LEU A 94 -20.11 -16.01 -6.64
C LEU A 94 -21.18 -16.21 -5.56
N TYR A 95 -21.31 -15.23 -4.67
CA TYR A 95 -22.40 -15.12 -3.72
C TYR A 95 -23.41 -14.11 -4.26
N GLN A 96 -24.69 -14.49 -4.33
CA GLN A 96 -25.79 -13.61 -4.72
C GLN A 96 -26.97 -13.80 -3.76
N SER A 97 -27.35 -12.74 -3.06
CA SER A 97 -28.53 -12.73 -2.21
C SER A 97 -28.98 -11.29 -1.95
N GLY A 98 -30.30 -11.05 -1.96
CA GLY A 98 -30.87 -9.74 -1.66
C GLY A 98 -30.38 -8.59 -2.56
N GLY A 99 -30.06 -8.87 -3.83
CA GLY A 99 -29.52 -7.89 -4.78
C GLY A 99 -28.00 -7.72 -4.72
N VAL A 100 -27.35 -8.18 -3.65
CA VAL A 100 -25.89 -8.10 -3.47
C VAL A 100 -25.20 -9.21 -4.27
N ARG A 101 -24.20 -8.85 -5.07
CA ARG A 101 -23.27 -9.77 -5.75
C ARG A 101 -21.87 -9.60 -5.17
N ALA A 102 -21.25 -10.66 -4.67
CA ALA A 102 -19.90 -10.64 -4.12
C ALA A 102 -19.11 -11.91 -4.47
N CYS A 103 -17.78 -11.85 -4.37
CA CYS A 103 -16.91 -13.01 -4.54
C CYS A 103 -16.34 -13.43 -3.20
N VAL A 104 -16.69 -14.63 -2.76
CA VAL A 104 -16.27 -15.18 -1.46
C VAL A 104 -15.30 -16.33 -1.68
N SER A 105 -14.29 -16.45 -0.83
CA SER A 105 -13.35 -17.57 -0.88
C SER A 105 -13.57 -18.54 0.28
N ASN A 106 -13.20 -19.80 0.08
CA ASN A 106 -13.24 -20.86 1.10
C ASN A 106 -11.86 -21.11 1.76
N ILE A 107 -10.87 -20.24 1.53
CA ILE A 107 -9.54 -20.40 2.14
C ILE A 107 -9.53 -19.87 3.57
N ASN A 108 -8.85 -20.63 4.45
CA ASN A 108 -8.48 -20.22 5.79
C ASN A 108 -7.62 -18.94 5.69
N TRP A 109 -7.97 -17.91 6.48
CA TRP A 109 -7.68 -16.46 6.38
C TRP A 109 -6.24 -15.98 6.10
N ARG A 110 -5.52 -16.55 5.13
CA ARG A 110 -4.36 -15.87 4.54
C ARG A 110 -4.89 -14.62 3.86
N GLN A 111 -4.44 -13.51 4.40
CA GLN A 111 -5.10 -12.22 4.41
C GLN A 111 -5.08 -11.56 3.02
N LEU A 112 -5.98 -11.97 2.12
CA LEU A 112 -6.08 -11.42 0.76
C LEU A 112 -7.07 -10.25 0.74
N TYR A 113 -6.59 -9.06 0.38
CA TYR A 113 -7.45 -7.89 0.13
C TYR A 113 -7.77 -7.77 -1.36
N ILE A 114 -8.99 -8.14 -1.72
CA ILE A 114 -9.61 -7.86 -3.02
C ILE A 114 -10.69 -6.81 -2.78
N SER A 115 -10.58 -5.68 -3.46
CA SER A 115 -11.61 -4.66 -3.39
C SER A 115 -12.77 -5.08 -4.29
N SER A 116 -13.89 -5.50 -3.68
CA SER A 116 -15.14 -5.82 -4.37
C SER A 116 -16.17 -4.71 -4.14
N VAL A 117 -16.67 -4.09 -5.22
CA VAL A 117 -17.74 -3.08 -5.16
C VAL A 117 -19.06 -3.74 -5.58
N SER A 118 -20.07 -3.71 -4.72
CA SER A 118 -21.41 -4.27 -4.96
C SER A 118 -22.46 -3.17 -4.83
N ILE A 119 -23.57 -3.26 -5.58
CA ILE A 119 -24.78 -2.43 -5.40
C ILE A 119 -25.71 -3.09 -4.39
#